data_AF-A0A3M1E875-F1
#
_entry.id   AF-A0A3M1E875-F1
#
_cell.length_a   1.000
_cell.length_b   1.000
_cell.length_c   1.000
_cell.angle_alpha   90.00
_cell.angle_beta   90.00
_cell.angle_gamma   90.00
#
_symmetry.space_group_name_H-M   'P 1'
#
loop_
_entity.id
_entity.type
_entity.pdbx_description
1 polymer ?
#
loop_
_entity_poly.entity_id
_entity_poly.type
_entity_poly.pdbx_seq_one_letter_code
_entity_poly.pdbx_strand_id
1 'polypeptide(L)'
;MPKRRPIPLRIARPHAAGVLFVFGLAVVAAASPPQFLSDPAGDAVARPTDPGAVAPFDPQAHRLPDLVEIRLGAFEPDAPTLDPFTGQFLLDDSDADLFRLDLVLSGVMNPPGRADAEAFHPFVFGPNPVYGFVELDMDDDVNTGGETSATRFRYNANIARFGGVPDDDRFRDRVALDASDLDGNVLTPPFVDRSGEEFHLALLGTEFESATIEVISGDGDGQFEAGETWWIHGRFFHRAHGFEPFSFASGGRRPGEYAPIVTLQFMHDPISDRTTISLVFPLTQFGAALLTGGFPEPSDGDSSNQASVFEALEELQLSAAFIKQFPTGKPEEVLILGWSDKDPDSFLEPSDWVLTALLGSSYTIPNPQALYYVWSEAYPDVVRGDVTGDGEAGGDDRDRIVAFVNLHDGDDGVIDGVVPLPGFAENFSVFDISYDGRVDDLDVLLLRNVPSDDYLKRPWAATAATE
;
A
#
# COMPACT_ATOMS: atom_id res chain seq x y z
N MET A 1 -19.98 -27.20 98.24
CA MET A 1 -20.25 -28.08 97.08
C MET A 1 -21.43 -27.51 96.32
N PRO A 2 -21.23 -27.06 95.08
CA PRO A 2 -21.80 -27.78 93.94
C PRO A 2 -20.78 -27.99 92.79
N LYS A 3 -21.03 -29.04 92.01
CA LYS A 3 -20.14 -29.65 91.01
C LYS A 3 -19.85 -28.71 89.83
N ARG A 4 -18.56 -28.47 89.55
CA ARG A 4 -18.06 -27.86 88.31
C ARG A 4 -18.23 -28.85 87.15
N ARG A 5 -18.90 -28.44 86.07
CA ARG A 5 -18.93 -29.16 84.79
C ARG A 5 -17.67 -28.83 83.98
N PRO A 6 -17.04 -29.79 83.30
CA PRO A 6 -15.88 -29.53 82.45
C PRO A 6 -16.29 -28.89 81.11
N ILE A 7 -15.55 -27.85 80.72
CA ILE A 7 -15.63 -27.16 79.42
C ILE A 7 -14.78 -27.98 78.42
N PRO A 8 -15.29 -28.33 77.22
CA PRO A 8 -14.50 -29.03 76.22
C PRO A 8 -13.44 -28.12 75.59
N LEU A 9 -12.18 -28.56 75.65
CA LEU A 9 -11.03 -27.96 74.97
C LEU A 9 -11.20 -28.12 73.46
N ARG A 10 -11.40 -27.01 72.72
CA ARG A 10 -11.29 -26.99 71.26
C ARG A 10 -9.80 -26.93 70.89
N ILE A 11 -9.32 -27.97 70.23
CA ILE A 11 -7.98 -28.06 69.64
C ILE A 11 -7.97 -27.15 68.39
N ALA A 12 -7.20 -26.07 68.45
CA ALA A 12 -6.93 -25.21 67.31
C ALA A 12 -6.00 -25.93 66.31
N ARG A 13 -6.39 -25.98 65.04
CA ARG A 13 -5.56 -26.48 63.95
C ARG A 13 -4.52 -25.40 63.57
N PRO A 14 -3.24 -25.74 63.35
CA PRO A 14 -2.26 -24.79 62.85
C PRO A 14 -2.55 -24.44 61.39
N HIS A 15 -2.62 -23.14 61.08
CA HIS A 15 -2.63 -22.63 59.72
C HIS A 15 -1.24 -22.84 59.11
N ALA A 16 -1.15 -23.67 58.06
CA ALA A 16 0.01 -23.76 57.21
C ALA A 16 0.05 -22.51 56.31
N ALA A 17 1.02 -21.63 56.53
CA ALA A 17 1.33 -20.55 55.59
C ALA A 17 1.98 -21.17 54.35
N GLY A 18 1.19 -21.35 53.29
CA GLY A 18 1.70 -21.70 51.97
C GLY A 18 2.37 -20.48 51.36
N VAL A 19 3.69 -20.52 51.22
CA VAL A 19 4.45 -19.59 50.38
C VAL A 19 4.12 -19.92 48.93
N LEU A 20 3.30 -19.09 48.30
CA LEU A 20 3.02 -19.16 46.87
C LEU A 20 4.24 -18.55 46.14
N PHE A 21 5.10 -19.40 45.59
CA PHE A 21 6.09 -18.96 44.62
C PHE A 21 5.35 -18.64 43.32
N VAL A 22 5.12 -17.36 43.05
CA VAL A 22 4.75 -16.88 41.71
C VAL A 22 6.03 -16.98 40.88
N PHE A 23 6.14 -18.03 40.07
CA PHE A 23 7.06 -18.02 38.94
C PHE A 23 6.55 -16.96 37.98
N GLY A 24 7.18 -15.79 37.99
CA GLY A 24 7.06 -14.85 36.88
C GLY A 24 7.62 -15.54 35.65
N LEU A 25 6.74 -16.03 34.79
CA LEU A 25 7.10 -16.27 33.39
C LEU A 25 7.44 -14.88 32.83
N ALA A 26 8.73 -14.59 32.70
CA ALA A 26 9.17 -13.56 31.78
C ALA A 26 8.74 -14.04 30.40
N VAL A 27 7.68 -13.44 29.87
CA VAL A 27 7.44 -13.46 28.43
C VAL A 27 8.61 -12.67 27.86
N VAL A 28 9.62 -13.40 27.38
CA VAL A 28 10.59 -12.80 26.47
C VAL A 28 9.76 -12.52 25.23
N ALA A 29 9.49 -11.24 24.95
CA ALA A 29 8.96 -10.84 23.66
C ALA A 29 9.92 -11.42 22.62
N ALA A 30 9.40 -12.33 21.79
CA ALA A 30 10.19 -12.89 20.72
C ALA A 30 10.33 -11.77 19.69
N ALA A 31 11.57 -11.48 19.30
CA ALA A 31 11.88 -10.60 18.20
C ALA A 31 11.02 -10.95 16.97
N SER A 32 10.44 -9.92 16.35
CA SER A 32 9.61 -10.07 15.17
C SER A 32 10.51 -10.20 13.93
N PRO A 33 10.42 -11.31 13.17
CA PRO A 33 11.24 -11.49 11.99
C PRO A 33 10.84 -10.50 10.87
N PRO A 34 11.73 -10.25 9.90
CA PRO A 34 11.38 -9.46 8.72
C PRO A 34 10.19 -10.08 7.98
N GLN A 35 9.35 -9.22 7.43
CA GLN A 35 8.17 -9.60 6.66
C GLN A 35 8.58 -10.07 5.27
N PHE A 36 8.04 -11.21 4.84
CA PHE A 36 8.14 -11.73 3.48
C PHE A 36 6.73 -12.02 2.99
N LEU A 37 6.20 -11.10 2.19
CA LEU A 37 4.85 -11.14 1.67
C LEU A 37 4.93 -11.64 0.23
N SER A 38 4.27 -12.76 -0.07
CA SER A 38 4.30 -13.36 -1.41
C SER A 38 3.02 -13.05 -2.17
N ASP A 39 3.16 -12.86 -3.48
CA ASP A 39 2.07 -12.62 -4.41
C ASP A 39 2.16 -13.57 -5.62
N PRO A 40 1.04 -14.12 -6.14
CA PRO A 40 1.08 -15.14 -7.19
C PRO A 40 1.55 -14.61 -8.56
N ALA A 41 2.76 -14.96 -8.98
CA ALA A 41 3.25 -14.58 -10.32
C ALA A 41 2.26 -14.87 -11.48
N GLY A 42 2.08 -13.89 -12.37
CA GLY A 42 1.33 -14.01 -13.62
C GLY A 42 -0.17 -13.72 -13.51
N ASP A 43 -0.62 -13.09 -12.44
CA ASP A 43 -2.00 -12.64 -12.21
C ASP A 43 -2.23 -11.15 -12.53
N ALA A 44 -1.19 -10.37 -12.76
CA ALA A 44 -1.30 -8.97 -13.18
C ALA A 44 -2.28 -8.78 -14.36
N VAL A 45 -3.30 -7.93 -14.16
CA VAL A 45 -4.32 -7.62 -15.17
C VAL A 45 -4.50 -6.12 -15.31
N ALA A 46 -4.40 -5.61 -16.55
CA ALA A 46 -4.64 -4.21 -16.84
C ALA A 46 -6.04 -3.74 -16.39
N ARG A 47 -6.05 -2.66 -15.61
CA ARG A 47 -7.19 -1.86 -15.18
C ARG A 47 -6.98 -0.42 -15.66
N PRO A 48 -7.36 -0.12 -16.93
CA PRO A 48 -7.36 1.25 -17.41
C PRO A 48 -8.19 2.15 -16.49
N THR A 49 -7.76 3.40 -16.35
CA THR A 49 -8.46 4.44 -15.56
C THR A 49 -9.03 5.55 -16.44
N ASP A 50 -8.66 5.59 -17.72
CA ASP A 50 -9.11 6.59 -18.67
C ASP A 50 -10.59 6.41 -19.07
N PRO A 51 -11.33 7.49 -19.36
CA PRO A 51 -12.75 7.38 -19.63
C PRO A 51 -13.07 6.61 -20.90
N GLY A 52 -13.82 5.53 -20.74
CA GLY A 52 -14.16 4.55 -21.74
C GLY A 52 -13.09 3.48 -21.98
N ALA A 53 -11.99 3.47 -21.23
CA ALA A 53 -10.84 2.58 -21.44
C ALA A 53 -10.35 2.56 -22.91
N VAL A 54 -10.30 3.74 -23.54
CA VAL A 54 -10.03 3.92 -24.97
C VAL A 54 -8.60 4.36 -25.26
N ALA A 55 -7.89 4.88 -24.28
CA ALA A 55 -6.52 5.34 -24.44
C ALA A 55 -5.63 4.13 -24.77
N PRO A 56 -4.76 4.25 -25.80
CA PRO A 56 -4.02 3.11 -26.29
C PRO A 56 -3.00 2.63 -25.26
N PHE A 57 -3.18 1.38 -24.87
CA PHE A 57 -2.27 0.59 -24.07
C PHE A 57 -2.13 -0.78 -24.74
N ASP A 58 -0.89 -1.23 -24.95
CA ASP A 58 -0.61 -2.52 -25.58
C ASP A 58 0.07 -3.46 -24.57
N PRO A 59 -0.69 -4.35 -23.89
CA PRO A 59 -0.11 -5.30 -22.93
C PRO A 59 0.81 -6.34 -23.58
N GLN A 60 0.82 -6.46 -24.92
CA GLN A 60 1.77 -7.34 -25.62
C GLN A 60 3.10 -6.65 -25.91
N ALA A 61 3.08 -5.32 -26.09
CA ALA A 61 4.27 -4.52 -26.28
C ALA A 61 4.90 -4.05 -24.96
N HIS A 62 4.10 -3.93 -23.90
CA HIS A 62 4.49 -3.43 -22.59
C HIS A 62 4.10 -4.46 -21.53
N ARG A 63 5.11 -5.06 -20.90
CA ARG A 63 4.87 -5.98 -19.77
C ARG A 63 4.25 -5.20 -18.62
N LEU A 64 3.17 -5.72 -18.06
CA LEU A 64 2.55 -5.17 -16.86
C LEU A 64 3.40 -5.45 -15.63
N PRO A 65 3.55 -4.49 -14.71
CA PRO A 65 4.03 -4.77 -13.36
C PRO A 65 3.21 -5.91 -12.74
N ASP A 66 3.94 -6.92 -12.27
CA ASP A 66 3.47 -8.18 -11.69
C ASP A 66 4.33 -8.38 -10.45
N LEU A 67 3.76 -8.06 -9.29
CA LEU A 67 4.46 -8.13 -8.01
C LEU A 67 4.47 -9.58 -7.57
N VAL A 68 5.58 -10.06 -7.00
CA VAL A 68 5.65 -11.46 -6.53
C VAL A 68 6.15 -11.60 -5.12
N GLU A 69 6.86 -10.58 -4.63
CA GLU A 69 7.36 -10.59 -3.28
C GLU A 69 7.57 -9.14 -2.80
N ILE A 70 7.18 -8.90 -1.57
CA ILE A 70 7.56 -7.71 -0.80
C ILE A 70 8.38 -8.18 0.40
N ARG A 71 9.52 -7.55 0.63
CA ARG A 71 10.34 -7.79 1.82
C ARG A 71 10.47 -6.50 2.61
N LEU A 72 10.12 -6.53 3.88
CA LEU A 72 10.20 -5.36 4.77
C LEU A 72 10.78 -5.78 6.11
N GLY A 73 11.74 -5.02 6.62
CA GLY A 73 12.30 -5.27 7.93
C GLY A 73 13.49 -4.39 8.27
N ALA A 74 13.93 -4.47 9.52
CA ALA A 74 15.20 -3.92 9.96
C ALA A 74 16.36 -4.48 9.12
N PHE A 75 17.35 -3.64 8.84
CA PHE A 75 18.41 -3.97 7.89
C PHE A 75 19.77 -3.46 8.36
N GLU A 76 20.80 -4.29 8.16
CA GLU A 76 22.20 -3.94 8.43
C GLU A 76 23.00 -4.04 7.13
N PRO A 77 23.34 -2.90 6.49
CA PRO A 77 24.21 -2.89 5.31
C PRO A 77 25.64 -3.30 5.66
N ASP A 78 26.28 -4.04 4.76
CA ASP A 78 27.71 -4.40 4.88
C ASP A 78 28.63 -3.17 4.78
N ALA A 79 28.22 -2.18 3.98
CA ALA A 79 28.97 -0.95 3.73
C ALA A 79 28.02 0.24 3.52
N PRO A 80 27.41 0.79 4.60
CA PRO A 80 26.28 1.74 4.48
C PRO A 80 26.57 3.00 3.66
N THR A 81 27.82 3.46 3.61
CA THR A 81 28.20 4.66 2.83
C THR A 81 28.59 4.37 1.38
N LEU A 82 28.84 3.11 1.02
CA LEU A 82 29.39 2.72 -0.29
C LEU A 82 28.43 1.87 -1.10
N ASP A 83 27.67 1.01 -0.44
CA ASP A 83 26.60 0.18 -1.01
C ASP A 83 25.62 -0.13 0.12
N PRO A 84 24.59 0.72 0.31
CA PRO A 84 23.63 0.53 1.38
C PRO A 84 22.69 -0.66 1.13
N PHE A 85 22.69 -1.24 -0.07
CA PHE A 85 21.74 -2.28 -0.48
C PHE A 85 22.30 -3.70 -0.33
N THR A 86 23.60 -3.87 -0.18
CA THR A 86 24.19 -5.18 0.17
C THR A 86 24.30 -5.30 1.68
N GLY A 87 23.74 -6.37 2.25
CA GLY A 87 23.68 -6.58 3.69
C GLY A 87 22.68 -7.67 4.05
N GLN A 88 22.15 -7.62 5.26
CA GLN A 88 21.22 -8.61 5.79
C GLN A 88 20.04 -7.98 6.52
N PHE A 89 18.87 -8.61 6.41
CA PHE A 89 17.76 -8.33 7.30
C PHE A 89 18.08 -8.83 8.71
N LEU A 90 17.80 -8.00 9.70
CA LEU A 90 17.94 -8.35 11.10
C LEU A 90 16.72 -9.18 11.53
N LEU A 91 16.96 -10.18 12.38
CA LEU A 91 15.88 -10.98 12.98
C LEU A 91 15.25 -10.31 14.21
N ASP A 92 15.90 -9.26 14.70
CA ASP A 92 15.52 -8.46 15.87
C ASP A 92 15.70 -7.00 15.48
N ASP A 93 14.58 -6.27 15.46
CA ASP A 93 14.50 -4.88 15.00
C ASP A 93 14.53 -3.86 16.15
N SER A 94 14.55 -4.30 17.42
CA SER A 94 14.41 -3.40 18.58
C SER A 94 15.52 -2.33 18.70
N ASP A 95 16.69 -2.58 18.12
CA ASP A 95 17.85 -1.66 18.12
C ASP A 95 18.29 -1.31 16.69
N ALA A 96 17.42 -1.51 15.69
CA ALA A 96 17.78 -1.25 14.31
C ALA A 96 17.77 0.25 13.98
N ASP A 97 18.81 0.72 13.29
CA ASP A 97 18.94 2.10 12.86
C ASP A 97 18.45 2.34 11.42
N LEU A 98 18.28 1.27 10.64
CA LEU A 98 17.90 1.28 9.23
C LEU A 98 16.85 0.21 8.97
N PHE A 99 15.95 0.48 8.03
CA PHE A 99 15.08 -0.54 7.45
C PHE A 99 15.34 -0.68 5.95
N ARG A 100 14.87 -1.79 5.40
CA ARG A 100 14.88 -2.05 3.97
C ARG A 100 13.48 -2.49 3.51
N LEU A 101 13.07 -1.97 2.37
CA LEU A 101 11.90 -2.39 1.61
C LEU A 101 12.35 -2.86 0.23
N ASP A 102 12.07 -4.11 -0.13
CA ASP A 102 12.22 -4.65 -1.49
C ASP A 102 10.85 -4.90 -2.10
N LEU A 103 10.66 -4.45 -3.34
CA LEU A 103 9.57 -4.86 -4.22
C LEU A 103 10.16 -5.74 -5.33
N VAL A 104 9.76 -7.00 -5.42
CA VAL A 104 10.25 -7.93 -6.43
C VAL A 104 9.16 -8.14 -7.48
N LEU A 105 9.45 -7.77 -8.72
CA LEU A 105 8.52 -7.85 -9.85
C LEU A 105 8.96 -8.89 -10.88
N SER A 106 8.00 -9.47 -11.62
CA SER A 106 8.27 -10.37 -12.74
C SER A 106 8.81 -9.66 -13.97
N GLY A 107 9.94 -10.14 -14.49
CA GLY A 107 10.54 -9.63 -15.72
C GLY A 107 11.37 -8.37 -15.53
N VAL A 108 11.83 -7.81 -16.65
CA VAL A 108 12.51 -6.51 -16.69
C VAL A 108 11.49 -5.40 -16.51
N MET A 109 11.60 -4.67 -15.40
CA MET A 109 10.81 -3.49 -15.07
C MET A 109 11.68 -2.24 -15.05
N ASN A 110 11.22 -1.17 -15.70
CA ASN A 110 11.95 0.06 -15.90
C ASN A 110 11.55 1.12 -14.86
N PRO A 111 12.47 2.02 -14.48
CA PRO A 111 12.12 3.22 -13.73
C PRO A 111 11.02 4.04 -14.44
N PRO A 112 10.12 4.70 -13.71
CA PRO A 112 9.06 5.48 -14.32
C PRO A 112 9.62 6.69 -15.07
N GLY A 113 9.20 6.86 -16.32
CA GLY A 113 9.36 8.12 -17.05
C GLY A 113 8.38 9.19 -16.56
N ARG A 114 8.54 10.43 -17.03
CA ARG A 114 7.62 11.50 -16.67
C ARG A 114 6.27 11.31 -17.37
N ALA A 115 5.18 11.26 -16.62
CA ALA A 115 3.83 11.08 -17.13
C ALA A 115 2.86 12.02 -16.40
N ASP A 116 2.86 13.29 -16.80
CA ASP A 116 2.05 14.35 -16.20
C ASP A 116 1.54 15.36 -17.25
N ALA A 117 0.93 16.45 -16.79
CA ALA A 117 0.37 17.49 -17.66
C ALA A 117 1.43 18.34 -18.39
N GLU A 118 2.67 18.35 -17.89
CA GLU A 118 3.77 19.14 -18.46
C GLU A 118 4.61 18.32 -19.45
N ALA A 119 4.80 17.02 -19.19
CA ALA A 119 5.56 16.11 -20.04
C ALA A 119 5.03 14.68 -19.97
N PHE A 120 5.00 14.02 -21.14
CA PHE A 120 4.55 12.63 -21.28
C PHE A 120 5.57 11.81 -22.07
N HIS A 121 6.53 11.25 -21.33
CA HIS A 121 7.59 10.36 -21.78
C HIS A 121 7.69 9.12 -20.88
N PRO A 122 6.61 8.33 -20.72
CA PRO A 122 6.57 7.27 -19.73
C PRO A 122 7.58 6.14 -19.95
N PHE A 123 7.97 5.90 -21.21
CA PHE A 123 8.85 4.82 -21.65
C PHE A 123 10.29 5.26 -21.89
N VAL A 124 10.72 6.40 -21.33
CA VAL A 124 12.05 6.98 -21.63
C VAL A 124 13.20 6.09 -21.14
N PHE A 125 12.99 5.28 -20.11
CA PHE A 125 13.99 4.36 -19.54
C PHE A 125 13.76 2.89 -19.92
N GLY A 126 12.80 2.62 -20.81
CA GLY A 126 12.49 1.29 -21.33
C GLY A 126 10.99 1.02 -21.51
N PRO A 127 10.63 -0.13 -22.09
CA PRO A 127 9.26 -0.42 -22.50
C PRO A 127 8.30 -0.79 -21.36
N ASN A 128 8.79 -1.11 -20.15
CA ASN A 128 8.00 -1.65 -19.05
C ASN A 128 8.10 -0.76 -17.79
N PRO A 129 7.68 0.52 -17.83
CA PRO A 129 7.80 1.41 -16.69
C PRO A 129 6.84 0.99 -15.56
N VAL A 130 7.33 1.08 -14.33
CA VAL A 130 6.54 0.86 -13.11
C VAL A 130 6.16 2.20 -12.50
N TYR A 131 4.86 2.44 -12.39
CA TYR A 131 4.27 3.51 -11.61
C TYR A 131 3.52 2.93 -10.43
N GLY A 132 3.35 3.72 -9.38
CA GLY A 132 2.48 3.30 -8.28
C GLY A 132 2.84 3.91 -6.94
N PHE A 133 2.13 3.42 -5.93
CA PHE A 133 2.29 3.80 -4.54
C PHE A 133 2.40 2.56 -3.68
N VAL A 134 3.30 2.59 -2.70
CA VAL A 134 3.39 1.59 -1.63
C VAL A 134 3.22 2.33 -0.31
N GLU A 135 2.11 2.10 0.36
CA GLU A 135 1.70 2.81 1.58
C GLU A 135 2.10 1.99 2.80
N LEU A 136 2.65 2.64 3.82
CA LEU A 136 3.09 2.08 5.09
C LEU A 136 2.26 2.69 6.21
N ASP A 137 1.36 1.89 6.80
CA ASP A 137 0.68 2.18 8.05
C ASP A 137 1.57 1.64 9.18
N MET A 138 2.14 2.55 9.95
CA MET A 138 3.14 2.23 10.98
C MET A 138 2.51 2.07 12.35
N ASP A 139 1.29 2.58 12.55
CA ASP A 139 0.65 2.72 13.84
C ASP A 139 -0.64 1.91 14.03
N ASP A 140 -1.06 1.18 12.98
CA ASP A 140 -2.25 0.33 12.87
C ASP A 140 -3.57 1.08 13.15
N ASP A 141 -3.56 2.42 13.03
CA ASP A 141 -4.75 3.27 13.12
C ASP A 141 -5.22 3.71 11.74
N VAL A 142 -6.13 2.95 11.17
CA VAL A 142 -6.83 3.26 9.90
C VAL A 142 -7.48 4.66 9.83
N ASN A 143 -7.57 5.42 10.93
CA ASN A 143 -8.11 6.78 10.93
C ASN A 143 -7.07 7.88 10.77
N THR A 144 -5.78 7.58 10.89
CA THR A 144 -4.71 8.53 10.61
C THR A 144 -4.37 8.58 9.13
N GLY A 145 -3.54 9.55 8.75
CA GLY A 145 -2.87 9.49 7.45
C GLY A 145 -3.78 9.61 6.24
N GLY A 146 -3.27 9.13 5.10
CA GLY A 146 -3.98 9.09 3.82
C GLY A 146 -3.74 10.29 2.90
N GLU A 147 -4.65 10.46 1.93
CA GLU A 147 -4.54 11.39 0.82
C GLU A 147 -5.88 12.10 0.60
N THR A 148 -5.85 13.42 0.41
CA THR A 148 -7.07 14.25 0.24
C THR A 148 -7.15 14.95 -1.11
N SER A 149 -6.04 15.01 -1.84
CA SER A 149 -5.92 15.76 -3.10
C SER A 149 -5.82 14.85 -4.33
N ALA A 150 -5.37 13.62 -4.12
CA ALA A 150 -5.04 12.67 -5.17
C ALA A 150 -5.51 11.23 -4.84
N THR A 151 -6.58 11.10 -4.04
CA THR A 151 -7.09 9.82 -3.50
C THR A 151 -7.32 8.76 -4.57
N ARG A 152 -7.77 9.18 -5.76
CA ARG A 152 -7.99 8.30 -6.92
C ARG A 152 -6.76 7.50 -7.39
N PHE A 153 -5.55 7.79 -6.91
CA PHE A 153 -4.33 7.05 -7.22
C PHE A 153 -3.88 6.12 -6.08
N ARG A 154 -4.65 6.03 -5.00
CA ARG A 154 -4.34 5.24 -3.80
C ARG A 154 -5.02 3.88 -3.84
N TYR A 155 -4.53 2.96 -3.01
CA TYR A 155 -5.03 1.58 -2.95
C TYR A 155 -6.54 1.52 -2.69
N ASN A 156 -7.02 2.20 -1.64
CA ASN A 156 -8.44 2.20 -1.25
C ASN A 156 -9.39 2.69 -2.37
N ALA A 157 -8.91 3.55 -3.26
CA ALA A 157 -9.72 4.08 -4.36
C ALA A 157 -9.76 3.15 -5.59
N ASN A 158 -8.89 2.15 -5.66
CA ASN A 158 -8.68 1.35 -6.88
C ASN A 158 -8.85 -0.14 -6.66
N ILE A 159 -8.74 -0.66 -5.44
CA ILE A 159 -8.73 -2.11 -5.21
C ILE A 159 -10.00 -2.81 -5.72
N ALA A 160 -11.17 -2.17 -5.61
CA ALA A 160 -12.42 -2.71 -6.16
C ALA A 160 -12.41 -2.95 -7.67
N ARG A 161 -11.55 -2.26 -8.43
CA ARG A 161 -11.35 -2.49 -9.88
C ARG A 161 -10.80 -3.87 -10.19
N PHE A 162 -10.18 -4.53 -9.21
CA PHE A 162 -9.68 -5.90 -9.33
C PHE A 162 -10.80 -6.94 -9.14
N GLY A 163 -12.04 -6.47 -8.88
CA GLY A 163 -13.25 -7.29 -8.90
C GLY A 163 -13.63 -7.85 -7.54
N GLY A 164 -13.21 -7.22 -6.45
CA GLY A 164 -13.56 -7.64 -5.08
C GLY A 164 -13.17 -6.59 -4.04
N VAL A 165 -13.43 -6.90 -2.78
CA VAL A 165 -13.04 -6.09 -1.61
C VAL A 165 -12.10 -6.93 -0.74
N PRO A 166 -11.04 -6.36 -0.16
CA PRO A 166 -10.19 -7.09 0.78
C PRO A 166 -11.00 -7.61 1.98
N ASP A 167 -10.67 -8.79 2.47
CA ASP A 167 -11.35 -9.47 3.59
C ASP A 167 -10.87 -8.99 4.98
N ASP A 168 -9.78 -8.22 5.02
CA ASP A 168 -9.26 -7.63 6.25
C ASP A 168 -10.17 -6.51 6.76
N ASP A 169 -10.51 -6.60 8.05
CA ASP A 169 -11.37 -5.65 8.77
C ASP A 169 -10.90 -4.18 8.62
N ARG A 170 -9.60 -3.95 8.40
CA ARG A 170 -9.04 -2.60 8.20
C ARG A 170 -9.59 -1.88 6.97
N PHE A 171 -10.02 -2.62 5.95
CA PHE A 171 -10.55 -2.07 4.70
C PHE A 171 -12.07 -1.92 4.70
N ARG A 172 -12.75 -2.40 5.74
CA ARG A 172 -14.20 -2.27 5.88
C ARG A 172 -14.61 -0.81 5.93
N ASP A 173 -15.57 -0.43 5.08
CA ASP A 173 -16.06 0.94 4.90
C ASP A 173 -14.93 1.93 4.52
N ARG A 174 -13.89 1.46 3.82
CA ARG A 174 -12.74 2.29 3.37
C ARG A 174 -12.51 2.20 1.87
N VAL A 175 -12.92 1.11 1.24
CA VAL A 175 -12.74 0.93 -0.19
C VAL A 175 -13.83 1.64 -0.97
N ALA A 176 -13.45 2.34 -2.03
CA ALA A 176 -14.40 2.86 -3.01
C ALA A 176 -15.03 1.69 -3.77
N LEU A 177 -16.34 1.50 -3.66
CA LEU A 177 -17.07 0.48 -4.40
C LEU A 177 -17.45 0.96 -5.80
N ASP A 178 -17.58 2.27 -5.97
CA ASP A 178 -17.73 2.92 -7.27
C ASP A 178 -17.08 4.32 -7.26
N ALA A 179 -17.10 5.00 -8.40
CA ALA A 179 -16.46 6.31 -8.54
C ALA A 179 -17.15 7.44 -7.73
N SER A 180 -18.38 7.24 -7.27
CA SER A 180 -19.10 8.24 -6.46
C SER A 180 -18.62 8.29 -5.01
N ASP A 181 -17.98 7.22 -4.53
CA ASP A 181 -17.32 7.17 -3.22
C ASP A 181 -16.06 8.06 -3.16
N LEU A 182 -15.53 8.49 -4.31
CA LEU A 182 -14.39 9.40 -4.41
C LEU A 182 -14.83 10.87 -4.30
N ASP A 183 -15.45 11.22 -3.17
CA ASP A 183 -16.02 12.55 -2.93
C ASP A 183 -15.02 13.58 -2.35
N GLY A 184 -13.82 13.11 -1.97
CA GLY A 184 -12.75 13.92 -1.36
C GLY A 184 -13.12 14.44 0.03
N ASN A 185 -14.10 13.82 0.69
CA ASN A 185 -14.53 14.18 2.03
C ASN A 185 -14.18 13.06 3.01
N VAL A 186 -13.12 13.32 3.77
CA VAL A 186 -12.62 12.42 4.81
C VAL A 186 -13.67 12.02 5.85
N LEU A 187 -14.82 12.70 5.98
CA LEU A 187 -15.85 12.40 6.99
C LEU A 187 -17.02 11.53 6.49
N THR A 188 -17.09 11.21 5.20
CA THR A 188 -18.16 10.39 4.63
C THR A 188 -17.69 8.96 4.41
N PRO A 189 -18.46 7.94 4.82
CA PRO A 189 -18.22 6.56 4.40
C PRO A 189 -18.54 6.35 2.92
N PRO A 190 -17.81 5.46 2.22
CA PRO A 190 -16.61 4.80 2.73
C PRO A 190 -15.46 5.83 2.89
N PHE A 191 -14.65 5.70 3.94
CA PHE A 191 -13.61 6.67 4.30
C PHE A 191 -12.35 6.49 3.43
N VAL A 192 -12.52 6.58 2.11
CA VAL A 192 -11.50 6.24 1.10
C VAL A 192 -10.22 7.05 1.27
N ASP A 193 -10.36 8.32 1.65
CA ASP A 193 -9.25 9.25 1.84
C ASP A 193 -8.34 8.89 3.03
N ARG A 194 -8.78 8.00 3.95
CA ARG A 194 -8.00 7.61 5.13
C ARG A 194 -7.53 6.17 5.01
N SER A 195 -6.27 6.00 4.64
CA SER A 195 -5.65 4.68 4.53
C SER A 195 -4.93 4.22 5.81
N GLY A 196 -4.74 5.10 6.80
CA GLY A 196 -3.86 4.82 7.94
C GLY A 196 -2.38 5.03 7.63
N GLU A 197 -2.00 5.39 6.38
CA GLU A 197 -0.59 5.49 6.02
C GLU A 197 0.12 6.62 6.80
N GLU A 198 1.31 6.33 7.33
CA GLU A 198 2.25 7.35 7.78
C GLU A 198 3.20 7.77 6.67
N PHE A 199 3.64 6.81 5.86
CA PHE A 199 4.55 7.03 4.74
C PHE A 199 4.09 6.30 3.50
N HIS A 200 4.55 6.76 2.34
CA HIS A 200 4.47 5.98 1.12
C HIS A 200 5.70 6.14 0.24
N LEU A 201 5.97 5.09 -0.54
CA LEU A 201 6.88 5.14 -1.67
C LEU A 201 6.07 5.54 -2.93
N ALA A 202 6.38 6.68 -3.53
CA ALA A 202 5.78 7.17 -4.76
C ALA A 202 6.69 6.86 -5.96
N LEU A 203 6.35 5.83 -6.75
CA LEU A 203 7.04 5.48 -7.98
C LEU A 203 6.51 6.34 -9.13
N LEU A 204 6.87 7.63 -9.14
CA LEU A 204 6.46 8.58 -10.19
C LEU A 204 7.68 9.20 -10.86
N GLY A 205 7.61 9.42 -12.17
CA GLY A 205 8.71 10.08 -12.91
C GLY A 205 8.89 11.57 -12.62
N THR A 206 8.05 12.15 -11.76
CA THR A 206 8.23 13.51 -11.22
C THR A 206 9.12 13.55 -9.99
N GLU A 207 9.43 12.40 -9.39
CA GLU A 207 10.18 12.35 -8.12
C GLU A 207 11.68 12.49 -8.29
N PHE A 208 12.19 12.38 -9.52
CA PHE A 208 13.59 12.50 -9.83
C PHE A 208 13.82 13.21 -11.17
N GLU A 209 15.06 13.63 -11.39
CA GLU A 209 15.51 14.12 -12.69
C GLU A 209 16.40 13.06 -13.33
N SER A 210 16.37 12.89 -14.65
CA SER A 210 17.21 11.87 -15.31
C SER A 210 18.71 12.01 -15.01
N ALA A 211 19.17 13.21 -14.65
CA ALA A 211 20.55 13.49 -14.26
C ALA A 211 20.95 12.91 -12.90
N THR A 212 20.00 12.43 -12.10
CA THR A 212 20.23 11.82 -10.78
C THR A 212 20.26 10.29 -10.82
N ILE A 213 20.31 9.70 -12.03
CA ILE A 213 20.51 8.26 -12.22
C ILE A 213 22.02 7.97 -12.26
N GLU A 214 22.45 7.04 -11.42
CA GLU A 214 23.78 6.44 -11.43
C GLU A 214 23.67 4.98 -11.91
N VAL A 215 24.31 4.67 -13.06
CA VAL A 215 24.39 3.29 -13.58
C VAL A 215 25.54 2.57 -12.89
N ILE A 216 25.20 1.70 -11.93
CA ILE A 216 26.17 0.92 -11.14
C ILE A 216 26.70 -0.25 -11.95
N SER A 217 25.80 -0.92 -12.67
CA SER A 217 26.12 -1.97 -13.64
C SER A 217 25.18 -1.86 -14.83
N GLY A 218 25.73 -1.96 -16.05
CA GLY A 218 24.99 -1.77 -17.28
C GLY A 218 25.87 -1.20 -18.39
N ASP A 219 25.28 -0.92 -19.54
CA ASP A 219 25.99 -0.34 -20.68
C ASP A 219 25.91 1.19 -20.74
N GLY A 220 24.98 1.78 -19.99
CA GLY A 220 24.83 3.23 -19.83
C GLY A 220 24.23 3.93 -21.06
N ASP A 221 23.44 3.23 -21.87
CA ASP A 221 22.78 3.80 -23.05
C ASP A 221 21.53 4.65 -22.72
N GLY A 222 21.10 4.63 -21.45
CA GLY A 222 19.93 5.34 -20.94
C GLY A 222 18.63 4.53 -20.96
N GLN A 223 18.69 3.23 -21.26
CA GLN A 223 17.61 2.25 -21.10
C GLN A 223 17.98 1.26 -20.01
N PHE A 224 17.05 0.94 -19.12
CA PHE A 224 17.28 -0.09 -18.10
C PHE A 224 17.00 -1.48 -18.68
N GLU A 225 18.02 -2.33 -18.71
CA GLU A 225 17.94 -3.65 -19.36
C GLU A 225 18.20 -4.82 -18.40
N ALA A 226 18.10 -6.04 -18.94
CA ALA A 226 18.33 -7.25 -18.15
C ALA A 226 19.79 -7.36 -17.69
N GLY A 227 20.01 -7.55 -16.39
CA GLY A 227 21.34 -7.65 -15.79
C GLY A 227 21.88 -6.32 -15.28
N GLU A 228 21.12 -5.23 -15.41
CA GLU A 228 21.55 -3.91 -14.97
C GLU A 228 21.20 -3.62 -13.50
N THR A 229 21.94 -2.68 -12.92
CA THR A 229 21.70 -2.12 -11.59
C THR A 229 21.85 -0.61 -11.67
N TRP A 230 20.79 0.13 -11.36
CA TRP A 230 20.76 1.58 -11.35
C TRP A 230 20.41 2.07 -9.95
N TRP A 231 21.07 3.15 -9.53
CA TRP A 231 20.68 3.93 -8.35
C TRP A 231 20.06 5.23 -8.81
N ILE A 232 18.89 5.56 -8.26
CA ILE A 232 18.12 6.73 -8.67
C ILE A 232 17.86 7.57 -7.43
N HIS A 233 18.37 8.80 -7.44
CA HIS A 233 18.17 9.73 -6.33
C HIS A 233 16.95 10.63 -6.61
N GLY A 234 16.00 10.64 -5.69
CA GLY A 234 14.75 11.39 -5.85
C GLY A 234 13.96 11.47 -4.57
N ARG A 235 12.87 12.23 -4.58
CA ARG A 235 11.91 12.29 -3.47
C ARG A 235 10.90 11.17 -3.64
N PHE A 236 11.32 9.94 -3.42
CA PHE A 236 10.44 8.79 -3.59
C PHE A 236 9.69 8.44 -2.32
N PHE A 237 10.27 8.72 -1.15
CA PHE A 237 9.73 8.31 0.15
C PHE A 237 9.14 9.52 0.87
N HIS A 238 7.82 9.56 0.96
CA HIS A 238 7.04 10.69 1.45
C HIS A 238 6.36 10.32 2.74
N ARG A 239 6.24 11.27 3.68
CA ARG A 239 5.20 11.18 4.69
C ARG A 239 3.83 11.46 4.05
N ALA A 240 2.78 10.83 4.55
CA ALA A 240 1.42 10.92 4.01
C ALA A 240 0.99 12.37 3.78
N HIS A 241 0.41 12.64 2.60
CA HIS A 241 0.05 14.00 2.21
C HIS A 241 -1.11 14.57 3.06
N GLY A 242 -1.94 13.70 3.65
CA GLY A 242 -3.00 14.08 4.58
C GLY A 242 -2.50 14.89 5.79
N PHE A 243 -1.21 14.77 6.15
CA PHE A 243 -0.61 15.53 7.26
C PHE A 243 -0.06 16.90 6.85
N GLU A 244 0.27 17.12 5.57
CA GLU A 244 0.95 18.34 5.08
C GLU A 244 0.27 19.64 5.53
N PRO A 245 -1.07 19.78 5.51
CA PRO A 245 -1.73 21.03 5.89
C PRO A 245 -1.53 21.44 7.37
N PHE A 246 -1.08 20.51 8.21
CA PHE A 246 -0.93 20.68 9.66
C PHE A 246 0.52 20.63 10.13
N SER A 247 1.37 20.05 9.31
CA SER A 247 2.78 19.79 9.58
C SER A 247 3.63 21.06 9.68
N PHE A 248 4.63 21.03 10.56
CA PHE A 248 5.72 21.99 10.66
C PHE A 248 6.99 21.55 9.93
N ALA A 249 6.99 20.37 9.29
CA ALA A 249 8.11 19.88 8.51
C ALA A 249 8.56 20.89 7.44
N SER A 250 9.86 20.86 7.17
CA SER A 250 10.53 21.69 6.17
C SER A 250 11.45 20.83 5.30
N GLY A 251 12.15 21.46 4.34
CA GLY A 251 13.02 20.74 3.40
C GLY A 251 12.31 20.08 2.21
N GLY A 252 10.98 19.92 2.28
CA GLY A 252 10.09 19.54 1.18
C GLY A 252 10.04 20.53 0.00
N ARG A 253 9.32 20.17 -1.07
CA ARG A 253 8.99 21.08 -2.19
C ARG A 253 7.90 22.08 -1.80
N ARG A 254 7.11 21.77 -0.78
CA ARG A 254 5.98 22.57 -0.28
C ARG A 254 5.98 22.66 1.25
N PRO A 255 5.28 23.63 1.84
CA PRO A 255 5.15 23.72 3.30
C PRO A 255 4.51 22.47 3.89
N GLY A 256 5.10 21.94 4.97
CA GLY A 256 4.59 20.77 5.70
C GLY A 256 4.94 19.40 5.08
N GLU A 257 5.50 19.40 3.87
CA GLU A 257 5.94 18.18 3.17
C GLU A 257 7.25 17.66 3.77
N TYR A 258 7.23 16.39 4.19
CA TYR A 258 8.42 15.64 4.60
C TYR A 258 8.69 14.58 3.53
N ALA A 259 9.61 14.88 2.61
CA ALA A 259 9.89 14.05 1.45
C ALA A 259 11.39 14.13 1.10
N PRO A 260 12.28 13.50 1.89
CA PRO A 260 13.72 13.60 1.67
C PRO A 260 14.16 13.07 0.31
N ILE A 261 15.34 13.50 -0.16
CA ILE A 261 15.98 12.86 -1.31
C ILE A 261 16.56 11.52 -0.84
N VAL A 262 16.02 10.44 -1.36
CA VAL A 262 16.44 9.06 -1.08
C VAL A 262 16.99 8.40 -2.33
N THR A 263 17.67 7.27 -2.16
CA THR A 263 18.15 6.44 -3.26
C THR A 263 17.28 5.21 -3.40
N LEU A 264 16.73 4.97 -4.59
CA LEU A 264 16.17 3.67 -4.96
C LEU A 264 17.15 2.89 -5.81
N GLN A 265 17.31 1.60 -5.51
CA GLN A 265 18.02 0.67 -6.39
C GLN A 265 17.02 -0.05 -7.28
N PHE A 266 17.20 0.03 -8.59
CA PHE A 266 16.58 -0.88 -9.56
C PHE A 266 17.64 -1.90 -9.97
N MET A 267 17.38 -3.19 -9.73
CA MET A 267 18.29 -4.28 -10.10
C MET A 267 17.51 -5.36 -10.83
N HIS A 268 17.94 -5.78 -12.02
CA HIS A 268 17.35 -6.92 -12.71
C HIS A 268 18.29 -8.13 -12.71
N ASP A 269 17.83 -9.25 -12.15
CA ASP A 269 18.52 -10.53 -12.23
C ASP A 269 18.05 -11.34 -13.45
N PRO A 270 18.92 -11.56 -14.46
CA PRO A 270 18.54 -12.28 -15.68
C PRO A 270 18.37 -13.79 -15.47
N ILE A 271 18.80 -14.35 -14.33
CA ILE A 271 18.65 -15.78 -14.04
C ILE A 271 17.23 -16.06 -13.53
N SER A 272 16.75 -15.26 -12.57
CA SER A 272 15.40 -15.38 -12.05
C SER A 272 14.35 -14.65 -12.89
N ASP A 273 14.78 -13.80 -13.83
CA ASP A 273 13.93 -12.88 -14.61
C ASP A 273 13.08 -12.01 -13.67
N ARG A 274 13.74 -11.36 -12.71
CA ARG A 274 13.10 -10.51 -11.69
C ARG A 274 13.80 -9.17 -11.60
N THR A 275 13.01 -8.10 -11.56
CA THR A 275 13.49 -6.78 -11.15
C THR A 275 13.16 -6.56 -9.68
N THR A 276 14.15 -6.18 -8.88
CA THR A 276 13.99 -5.74 -7.49
C THR A 276 14.14 -4.23 -7.42
N ILE A 277 13.16 -3.56 -6.83
CA ILE A 277 13.20 -2.14 -6.47
C ILE A 277 13.42 -2.07 -4.96
N SER A 278 14.58 -1.55 -4.53
CA SER A 278 14.97 -1.53 -3.12
C SER A 278 15.06 -0.10 -2.58
N LEU A 279 14.50 0.14 -1.40
CA LEU A 279 14.74 1.31 -0.56
C LEU A 279 15.47 0.87 0.71
N VAL A 280 16.53 1.59 1.09
CA VAL A 280 17.13 1.52 2.42
C VAL A 280 17.05 2.91 3.03
N PHE A 281 16.38 3.04 4.17
CA PHE A 281 16.11 4.33 4.78
C PHE A 281 16.31 4.31 6.31
N PRO A 282 16.75 5.42 6.92
CA PRO A 282 16.98 5.48 8.35
C PRO A 282 15.72 5.43 9.20
N LEU A 283 15.75 4.59 10.22
CA LEU A 283 14.79 4.64 11.33
C LEU A 283 15.14 5.77 12.29
N THR A 284 16.44 5.99 12.52
CA THR A 284 16.96 6.99 13.48
C THR A 284 17.95 7.96 12.83
N GLN A 285 18.26 9.08 13.51
CA GLN A 285 19.35 9.98 13.08
C GLN A 285 20.74 9.31 13.14
N PHE A 286 20.91 8.25 13.94
CA PHE A 286 22.13 7.46 13.89
C PHE A 286 22.22 6.68 12.58
N GLY A 287 21.11 6.07 12.14
CA GLY A 287 21.00 5.47 10.81
C GLY A 287 21.30 6.45 9.68
N ALA A 288 20.78 7.68 9.77
CA ALA A 288 21.05 8.72 8.77
C ALA A 288 22.53 9.07 8.70
N ALA A 289 23.21 9.15 9.86
CA ALA A 289 24.65 9.32 9.93
C ALA A 289 25.44 8.13 9.36
N LEU A 290 24.95 6.89 9.55
CA LEU A 290 25.57 5.69 8.98
C LEU A 290 25.59 5.73 7.45
N LEU A 291 24.48 6.12 6.81
CA LEU A 291 24.39 6.22 5.35
C LEU A 291 25.25 7.34 4.77
N THR A 292 25.40 8.45 5.49
CA THR A 292 26.17 9.62 5.03
C THR A 292 27.65 9.57 5.42
N GLY A 293 28.04 8.68 6.35
CA GLY A 293 29.39 8.60 6.93
C GLY A 293 29.70 9.76 7.88
N GLY A 294 28.67 10.42 8.39
CA GLY A 294 28.75 11.62 9.22
C GLY A 294 28.58 11.38 10.72
N PHE A 295 28.23 12.45 11.44
CA PHE A 295 27.72 12.38 12.82
C PHE A 295 26.21 12.60 12.79
N PRO A 296 25.44 12.01 13.74
CA PRO A 296 24.00 12.24 13.83
C PRO A 296 23.69 13.73 13.98
N GLU A 297 22.82 14.24 13.11
CA GLU A 297 22.25 15.58 13.22
C GLU A 297 21.02 15.55 14.16
N PRO A 298 20.60 16.70 14.71
CA PRO A 298 19.38 16.78 15.50
C PRO A 298 18.14 16.43 14.65
N SER A 299 17.10 15.88 15.28
CA SER A 299 15.75 15.86 14.70
C SER A 299 15.19 17.28 14.73
N ASP A 300 15.15 17.96 13.59
CA ASP A 300 14.64 19.34 13.47
C ASP A 300 13.46 19.47 12.51
N GLY A 301 13.02 18.36 11.91
CA GLY A 301 11.92 18.29 10.97
C GLY A 301 12.28 18.82 9.58
N ASP A 302 13.57 19.00 9.27
CA ASP A 302 14.04 19.44 7.96
C ASP A 302 14.47 18.24 7.11
N SER A 303 13.58 17.77 6.24
CA SER A 303 13.85 16.62 5.38
C SER A 303 14.93 16.87 4.30
N SER A 304 15.59 18.04 4.28
CA SER A 304 16.67 18.35 3.33
C SER A 304 18.08 18.06 3.85
N ASN A 305 18.21 17.70 5.14
CA ASN A 305 19.47 17.31 5.78
C ASN A 305 19.45 15.78 6.08
N GLN A 306 20.06 15.31 7.17
CA GLN A 306 19.85 13.93 7.63
C GLN A 306 18.39 13.70 8.05
N ALA A 307 17.66 12.91 7.25
CA ALA A 307 16.28 12.55 7.51
C ALA A 307 16.15 11.11 8.03
N SER A 308 15.18 10.88 8.92
CA SER A 308 14.80 9.55 9.41
C SER A 308 13.29 9.40 9.62
N VAL A 309 12.81 8.17 9.84
CA VAL A 309 11.42 7.90 10.24
C VAL A 309 11.12 8.54 11.58
N PHE A 310 11.99 8.35 12.58
CA PHE A 310 11.82 8.92 13.92
C PHE A 310 11.64 10.43 13.88
N GLU A 311 12.48 11.16 13.14
CA GLU A 311 12.35 12.61 13.02
C GLU A 311 10.99 13.03 12.43
N ALA A 312 10.52 12.35 11.38
CA ALA A 312 9.25 12.69 10.77
C ALA A 312 8.06 12.41 11.71
N LEU A 313 8.13 11.35 12.52
CA LEU A 313 7.10 10.99 13.49
C LEU A 313 7.15 11.90 14.73
N GLU A 314 8.33 12.32 15.20
CA GLU A 314 8.49 13.29 16.27
C GLU A 314 7.90 14.65 15.87
N GLU A 315 8.17 15.11 14.65
CA GLU A 315 7.56 16.31 14.10
C GLU A 315 6.04 16.14 13.97
N LEU A 316 5.56 14.99 13.49
CA LEU A 316 4.13 14.70 13.36
C LEU A 316 3.40 14.76 14.70
N GLN A 317 3.98 14.17 15.75
CA GLN A 317 3.45 14.22 17.11
C GLN A 317 3.36 15.67 17.62
N LEU A 318 4.41 16.48 17.40
CA LEU A 318 4.42 17.89 17.78
C LEU A 318 3.31 18.67 17.05
N SER A 319 3.16 18.45 15.75
CA SER A 319 2.11 19.04 14.92
C SER A 319 0.72 18.64 15.39
N ALA A 320 0.49 17.35 15.67
CA ALA A 320 -0.76 16.83 16.21
C ALA A 320 -1.11 17.43 17.58
N ALA A 321 -0.12 17.55 18.47
CA ALA A 321 -0.29 18.17 19.79
C ALA A 321 -0.67 19.65 19.67
N PHE A 322 -0.08 20.37 18.70
CA PHE A 322 -0.44 21.75 18.42
C PHE A 322 -1.88 21.88 17.91
N ILE A 323 -2.30 21.08 16.93
CA ILE A 323 -3.68 21.06 16.41
C ILE A 323 -4.67 20.72 17.53
N LYS A 324 -4.38 19.75 18.39
CA LYS A 324 -5.23 19.41 19.54
C LYS A 324 -5.41 20.58 20.51
N GLN A 325 -4.37 21.37 20.73
CA GLN A 325 -4.44 22.55 21.60
C GLN A 325 -5.14 23.74 20.92
N PHE A 326 -4.95 23.90 19.62
CA PHE A 326 -5.44 25.02 18.81
C PHE A 326 -6.17 24.53 17.56
N PRO A 327 -7.34 23.88 17.69
CA PRO A 327 -8.06 23.32 16.55
C PRO A 327 -8.48 24.43 15.60
N THR A 328 -8.33 24.17 14.31
CA THR A 328 -8.78 25.05 13.21
C THR A 328 -10.25 24.81 12.86
N GLY A 329 -10.80 23.64 13.26
CA GLY A 329 -12.18 23.23 13.00
C GLY A 329 -12.37 22.62 11.61
N LYS A 330 -11.27 22.27 10.93
CA LYS A 330 -11.29 21.60 9.63
C LYS A 330 -11.57 20.11 9.79
N PRO A 331 -12.34 19.49 8.87
CA PRO A 331 -12.64 18.06 8.93
C PRO A 331 -11.39 17.19 8.84
N GLU A 332 -10.37 17.61 8.08
CA GLU A 332 -9.13 16.87 7.85
C GLU A 332 -8.24 16.77 9.09
N GLU A 333 -8.53 17.50 10.17
CA GLU A 333 -7.83 17.34 11.45
C GLU A 333 -7.95 15.91 12.00
N VAL A 334 -9.01 15.18 11.62
CA VAL A 334 -9.20 13.78 12.01
C VAL A 334 -8.02 12.90 11.61
N LEU A 335 -7.33 13.23 10.52
CA LEU A 335 -6.19 12.46 10.01
C LEU A 335 -4.97 12.57 10.92
N ILE A 336 -4.76 13.72 11.58
CA ILE A 336 -3.54 13.96 12.37
C ILE A 336 -3.76 13.80 13.88
N LEU A 337 -4.98 14.01 14.39
CA LEU A 337 -5.24 14.09 15.84
C LEU A 337 -4.87 12.81 16.61
N GLY A 338 -4.90 11.64 15.95
CA GLY A 338 -4.47 10.36 16.51
C GLY A 338 -3.02 10.37 17.01
N TRP A 339 -2.15 11.17 16.39
CA TRP A 339 -0.72 11.26 16.73
C TRP A 339 -0.39 12.11 17.96
N SER A 340 -1.36 12.85 18.50
CA SER A 340 -1.09 13.87 19.54
C SER A 340 -0.54 13.35 20.87
N ASP A 341 -0.79 12.09 21.20
CA ASP A 341 -0.32 11.42 22.42
C ASP A 341 0.53 10.17 22.12
N LYS A 342 0.86 9.92 20.84
CA LYS A 342 1.67 8.77 20.41
C LYS A 342 3.15 9.02 20.74
N ASP A 343 3.90 7.94 20.99
CA ASP A 343 5.34 7.98 21.20
C ASP A 343 6.06 7.53 19.93
N PRO A 344 6.75 8.42 19.19
CA PRO A 344 7.42 8.08 17.94
C PRO A 344 8.34 6.86 18.01
N ASP A 345 9.01 6.65 19.15
CA ASP A 345 9.92 5.50 19.36
C ASP A 345 9.19 4.15 19.27
N SER A 346 7.88 4.11 19.52
CA SER A 346 7.09 2.88 19.53
C SER A 346 6.68 2.40 18.13
N PHE A 347 7.03 3.13 17.08
CA PHE A 347 6.60 2.85 15.69
C PHE A 347 7.80 2.65 14.74
N LEU A 348 8.99 2.38 15.29
CA LEU A 348 10.22 2.16 14.53
C LEU A 348 10.50 0.69 14.21
N GLU A 349 9.56 -0.21 14.47
CA GLU A 349 9.68 -1.66 14.24
C GLU A 349 9.03 -2.02 12.88
N PRO A 350 9.81 -2.18 11.79
CA PRO A 350 9.23 -2.36 10.45
C PRO A 350 8.54 -3.71 10.27
N SER A 351 8.76 -4.65 11.19
CA SER A 351 8.08 -5.93 11.21
C SER A 351 6.60 -5.83 11.61
N ASP A 352 6.21 -4.75 12.29
CA ASP A 352 4.84 -4.48 12.72
C ASP A 352 4.06 -3.59 11.73
N TRP A 353 4.75 -2.98 10.76
CA TRP A 353 4.11 -2.09 9.79
C TRP A 353 3.19 -2.85 8.83
N VAL A 354 2.06 -2.26 8.53
CA VAL A 354 1.12 -2.73 7.52
C VAL A 354 1.44 -2.06 6.19
N LEU A 355 1.37 -2.84 5.11
CA LEU A 355 1.68 -2.34 3.77
C LEU A 355 0.52 -2.58 2.81
N THR A 356 0.25 -1.57 1.98
CA THR A 356 -0.51 -1.76 0.73
C THR A 356 0.32 -1.31 -0.47
N ALA A 357 0.07 -1.89 -1.63
CA ALA A 357 0.70 -1.50 -2.88
C ALA A 357 -0.35 -1.40 -3.99
N LEU A 358 -0.21 -0.39 -4.85
CA LEU A 358 -0.94 -0.28 -6.10
C LEU A 358 0.08 0.06 -7.18
N LEU A 359 0.33 -0.89 -8.08
CA LEU A 359 1.33 -0.76 -9.14
C LEU A 359 0.68 -0.86 -10.52
N GLY A 360 1.30 -0.22 -11.50
CA GLY A 360 0.78 -0.16 -12.85
C GLY A 360 1.76 0.43 -13.83
N SER A 361 1.33 0.50 -15.09
CA SER A 361 2.10 1.13 -16.15
C SER A 361 1.41 2.40 -16.64
N SER A 362 1.83 2.91 -17.79
CA SER A 362 1.28 4.12 -18.40
C SER A 362 0.76 3.84 -19.82
N TYR A 363 -0.10 4.72 -20.29
CA TYR A 363 -0.55 4.76 -21.68
C TYR A 363 0.58 5.13 -22.65
N THR A 364 0.38 4.79 -23.93
CA THR A 364 1.31 5.16 -25.03
C THR A 364 1.12 6.58 -25.55
N ILE A 365 -0.03 7.19 -25.25
CA ILE A 365 -0.40 8.55 -25.66
C ILE A 365 -0.97 9.27 -24.42
N PRO A 366 -0.66 10.56 -24.21
CA PRO A 366 -1.21 11.30 -23.08
C PRO A 366 -2.73 11.36 -23.13
N ASN A 367 -3.37 11.13 -21.99
CA ASN A 367 -4.79 11.35 -21.82
C ASN A 367 -5.06 12.85 -21.53
N PRO A 368 -5.97 13.52 -22.27
CA PRO A 368 -6.33 14.91 -22.01
C PRO A 368 -6.94 15.19 -20.62
N GLN A 369 -7.46 14.17 -19.93
CA GLN A 369 -8.07 14.29 -18.58
C GLN A 369 -7.08 14.05 -17.45
N ALA A 370 -5.79 13.95 -17.75
CA ALA A 370 -4.72 13.73 -16.76
C ALA A 370 -4.83 12.40 -15.97
N LEU A 371 -5.37 11.37 -16.62
CA LEU A 371 -5.36 9.99 -16.15
C LEU A 371 -4.27 9.23 -16.91
N TYR A 372 -3.11 9.06 -16.26
CA TYR A 372 -1.88 8.64 -16.91
C TYR A 372 -1.54 7.16 -16.69
N TYR A 373 -2.24 6.48 -15.78
CA TYR A 373 -1.85 5.17 -15.29
C TYR A 373 -2.87 4.09 -15.63
N VAL A 374 -2.36 2.92 -15.97
CA VAL A 374 -3.11 1.66 -16.07
C VAL A 374 -2.65 0.80 -14.92
N TRP A 375 -3.49 0.62 -13.91
CA TRP A 375 -3.16 -0.26 -12.79
C TRP A 375 -3.10 -1.70 -13.28
N SER A 376 -2.23 -2.51 -12.70
CA SER A 376 -2.16 -3.92 -13.06
C SER A 376 -2.02 -4.84 -11.88
N GLU A 377 -1.61 -4.28 -10.75
CA GLU A 377 -1.24 -5.04 -9.59
C GLU A 377 -1.66 -4.31 -8.31
N ALA A 378 -2.06 -5.07 -7.31
CA ALA A 378 -2.40 -4.55 -6.00
C ALA A 378 -2.07 -5.54 -4.88
N TYR A 379 -1.58 -5.03 -3.76
CA TYR A 379 -1.32 -5.83 -2.56
C TYR A 379 -1.93 -5.15 -1.31
N PRO A 380 -2.59 -5.90 -0.40
CA PRO A 380 -3.03 -7.28 -0.60
C PRO A 380 -4.00 -7.40 -1.80
N ASP A 381 -3.98 -8.52 -2.49
CA ASP A 381 -4.94 -8.78 -3.57
C ASP A 381 -6.34 -9.08 -3.00
N VAL A 382 -7.35 -9.02 -3.85
CA VAL A 382 -8.73 -9.38 -3.53
C VAL A 382 -9.09 -10.74 -4.09
N VAL A 383 -9.97 -11.44 -3.39
CA VAL A 383 -10.62 -12.60 -3.99
C VAL A 383 -11.55 -12.08 -5.09
N ARG A 384 -11.16 -12.25 -6.36
CA ARG A 384 -11.98 -11.82 -7.48
C ARG A 384 -13.38 -12.46 -7.40
N GLY A 385 -14.38 -11.59 -7.30
CA GLY A 385 -15.78 -11.91 -7.13
C GLY A 385 -16.30 -11.80 -5.70
N ASP A 386 -15.45 -11.64 -4.70
CA ASP A 386 -15.86 -11.30 -3.34
C ASP A 386 -16.19 -9.80 -3.26
N VAL A 387 -17.45 -9.47 -3.58
CA VAL A 387 -17.97 -8.10 -3.51
C VAL A 387 -18.46 -7.76 -2.10
N THR A 388 -18.39 -8.70 -1.16
CA THR A 388 -18.78 -8.50 0.24
C THR A 388 -17.61 -8.28 1.19
N GLY A 389 -16.39 -8.65 0.79
CA GLY A 389 -15.19 -8.62 1.60
C GLY A 389 -15.25 -9.62 2.75
N ASP A 390 -15.79 -10.82 2.52
CA ASP A 390 -15.87 -11.89 3.54
C ASP A 390 -14.82 -13.00 3.34
N GLY A 391 -13.97 -12.86 2.33
CA GLY A 391 -12.86 -13.75 2.00
C GLY A 391 -13.24 -14.87 1.02
N GLU A 392 -14.48 -14.94 0.55
CA GLU A 392 -14.94 -16.01 -0.36
C GLU A 392 -15.83 -15.49 -1.49
N ALA A 393 -15.45 -15.72 -2.75
CA ALA A 393 -16.34 -15.47 -3.89
C ALA A 393 -17.45 -16.56 -3.95
N GLY A 394 -18.66 -16.23 -3.49
CA GLY A 394 -19.69 -17.19 -3.16
C GLY A 394 -21.12 -16.88 -3.64
N GLY A 395 -22.07 -17.53 -2.97
CA GLY A 395 -23.50 -17.37 -3.27
C GLY A 395 -24.05 -16.01 -2.85
N ASP A 396 -23.50 -15.43 -1.78
CA ASP A 396 -23.93 -14.14 -1.26
C ASP A 396 -23.49 -13.01 -2.19
N ASP A 397 -22.26 -13.06 -2.74
CA ASP A 397 -21.79 -12.14 -3.80
C ASP A 397 -22.66 -12.22 -5.04
N ARG A 398 -22.95 -13.45 -5.46
CA ARG A 398 -23.81 -13.71 -6.62
C ARG A 398 -25.17 -13.06 -6.45
N ASP A 399 -25.77 -13.21 -5.28
CA ASP A 399 -27.07 -12.63 -4.99
C ASP A 399 -27.00 -11.09 -4.91
N ARG A 400 -25.87 -10.50 -4.48
CA ARG A 400 -25.65 -9.05 -4.53
C ARG A 400 -25.51 -8.50 -5.95
N ILE A 401 -24.74 -9.15 -6.82
CA ILE A 401 -24.60 -8.73 -8.23
C ILE A 401 -25.96 -8.83 -8.93
N VAL A 402 -26.68 -9.94 -8.74
CA VAL A 402 -28.04 -10.10 -9.29
C VAL A 402 -28.99 -9.04 -8.74
N ALA A 403 -28.89 -8.68 -7.46
CA ALA A 403 -29.70 -7.61 -6.88
C ALA A 403 -29.35 -6.23 -7.48
N PHE A 404 -28.07 -5.95 -7.70
CA PHE A 404 -27.60 -4.72 -8.36
C PHE A 404 -28.17 -4.61 -9.78
N VAL A 405 -28.03 -5.65 -10.61
CA VAL A 405 -28.60 -5.68 -11.97
C VAL A 405 -30.10 -5.47 -11.93
N ASN A 406 -30.86 -6.20 -11.09
CA ASN A 406 -32.31 -6.03 -11.02
C ASN A 406 -32.77 -4.64 -10.57
N LEU A 407 -31.92 -3.92 -9.81
CA LEU A 407 -32.23 -2.59 -9.32
C LEU A 407 -31.97 -1.51 -10.38
N HIS A 408 -30.91 -1.67 -11.16
CA HIS A 408 -30.40 -0.64 -12.07
C HIS A 408 -30.66 -0.94 -13.56
N ASP A 409 -31.10 -2.14 -13.92
CA ASP A 409 -31.54 -2.49 -15.28
C ASP A 409 -32.74 -1.60 -15.68
N GLY A 410 -32.56 -0.77 -16.70
CA GLY A 410 -33.50 0.28 -17.09
C GLY A 410 -33.10 1.72 -16.76
N ASP A 411 -32.05 1.96 -15.97
CA ASP A 411 -31.58 3.33 -15.65
C ASP A 411 -31.05 4.06 -16.91
N ASP A 412 -30.59 3.31 -17.91
CA ASP A 412 -30.21 3.82 -19.23
C ASP A 412 -31.41 3.92 -20.20
N GLY A 413 -32.60 3.53 -19.77
CA GLY A 413 -33.84 3.50 -20.54
C GLY A 413 -34.12 2.16 -21.25
N VAL A 414 -33.30 1.13 -21.06
CA VAL A 414 -33.45 -0.21 -21.65
C VAL A 414 -33.44 -1.27 -20.54
N ILE A 415 -34.41 -2.19 -20.59
CA ILE A 415 -34.46 -3.35 -19.69
C ILE A 415 -33.99 -4.56 -20.49
N ASP A 416 -32.72 -4.92 -20.37
CA ASP A 416 -32.10 -6.03 -21.10
C ASP A 416 -31.15 -6.87 -20.24
N GLY A 417 -31.10 -6.63 -18.93
CA GLY A 417 -30.26 -7.34 -17.97
C GLY A 417 -28.81 -6.88 -17.96
N VAL A 418 -28.52 -5.71 -18.54
CA VAL A 418 -27.18 -5.11 -18.57
C VAL A 418 -27.24 -3.74 -17.89
N VAL A 419 -26.33 -3.51 -16.95
CA VAL A 419 -26.14 -2.16 -16.37
C VAL A 419 -24.86 -1.58 -16.98
N PRO A 420 -24.95 -0.73 -18.02
CA PRO A 420 -23.76 -0.07 -18.55
C PRO A 420 -23.19 0.93 -17.53
N LEU A 421 -21.87 1.09 -17.49
CA LEU A 421 -21.18 2.10 -16.70
C LEU A 421 -20.78 3.28 -17.61
N PRO A 422 -21.54 4.39 -17.63
CA PRO A 422 -21.20 5.55 -18.43
C PRO A 422 -19.84 6.11 -17.99
N GLY A 423 -18.94 6.36 -18.94
CA GLY A 423 -17.59 6.80 -18.62
C GLY A 423 -16.75 5.72 -17.93
N PHE A 424 -16.95 4.44 -18.28
CA PHE A 424 -16.19 3.29 -17.79
C PHE A 424 -14.68 3.57 -17.59
N ALA A 425 -14.03 2.85 -16.69
CA ALA A 425 -12.66 3.03 -16.23
C ALA A 425 -12.44 4.30 -15.39
N GLU A 426 -13.04 5.46 -15.70
CA GLU A 426 -13.15 6.53 -14.70
C GLU A 426 -14.28 6.17 -13.72
N ASN A 427 -15.46 5.89 -14.26
CA ASN A 427 -16.55 5.25 -13.55
C ASN A 427 -16.33 3.73 -13.50
N PHE A 428 -16.45 3.12 -12.33
CA PHE A 428 -16.29 1.69 -12.12
C PHE A 428 -17.31 1.22 -11.10
N SER A 429 -17.46 -0.09 -10.96
CA SER A 429 -18.28 -0.72 -9.94
C SER A 429 -17.60 -2.00 -9.48
N VAL A 430 -17.60 -2.26 -8.18
CA VAL A 430 -17.14 -3.54 -7.60
C VAL A 430 -17.92 -4.73 -8.17
N PHE A 431 -19.13 -4.51 -8.69
CA PHE A 431 -19.95 -5.55 -9.29
C PHE A 431 -19.56 -5.90 -10.74
N ASP A 432 -18.77 -5.04 -11.41
CA ASP A 432 -18.18 -5.33 -12.73
C ASP A 432 -16.88 -6.16 -12.53
N ILE A 433 -17.05 -7.45 -12.22
CA ILE A 433 -15.95 -8.39 -11.98
C ILE A 433 -15.13 -8.58 -13.26
N SER A 434 -15.78 -8.54 -14.42
CA SER A 434 -15.14 -8.70 -15.72
C SER A 434 -14.23 -7.52 -16.07
N TYR A 435 -14.53 -6.35 -15.51
CA TYR A 435 -13.94 -5.04 -15.82
C TYR A 435 -14.08 -4.70 -17.30
N ASP A 436 -15.30 -4.80 -17.82
CA ASP A 436 -15.64 -4.53 -19.23
C ASP A 436 -16.58 -3.32 -19.43
N GLY A 437 -16.94 -2.65 -18.34
CA GLY A 437 -17.78 -1.46 -18.32
C GLY A 437 -19.26 -1.75 -18.25
N ARG A 438 -19.64 -2.96 -17.85
CA ARG A 438 -21.02 -3.40 -17.70
C ARG A 438 -21.11 -4.33 -16.50
N VAL A 439 -22.26 -4.32 -15.84
CA VAL A 439 -22.61 -5.35 -14.86
C VAL A 439 -23.74 -6.20 -15.44
N ASP A 440 -23.47 -7.46 -15.72
CA ASP A 440 -24.44 -8.37 -16.35
C ASP A 440 -24.27 -9.85 -15.94
N ASP A 441 -24.91 -10.75 -16.70
CA ASP A 441 -24.85 -12.20 -16.46
C ASP A 441 -23.42 -12.77 -16.53
N LEU A 442 -22.48 -12.11 -17.23
CA LEU A 442 -21.07 -12.51 -17.29
C LEU A 442 -20.41 -12.40 -15.92
N ASP A 443 -20.62 -11.32 -15.17
CA ASP A 443 -20.05 -11.14 -13.83
C ASP A 443 -20.57 -12.21 -12.85
N VAL A 444 -21.87 -12.51 -12.95
CA VAL A 444 -22.50 -13.62 -12.20
C VAL A 444 -21.89 -14.98 -12.59
N LEU A 445 -21.48 -15.15 -13.85
CA LEU A 445 -20.84 -16.38 -14.32
C LEU A 445 -19.39 -16.50 -13.85
N LEU A 446 -18.66 -15.39 -13.68
CA LEU A 446 -17.28 -15.39 -13.18
C LEU A 446 -17.18 -15.89 -11.73
N LEU A 447 -18.23 -15.74 -10.92
CA LEU A 447 -18.33 -16.33 -9.57
C LEU A 447 -18.47 -17.85 -9.55
N ARG A 448 -18.91 -18.44 -10.66
CA ARG A 448 -19.03 -19.89 -10.70
C ARG A 448 -17.63 -20.46 -10.89
N ASN A 449 -17.09 -21.04 -9.82
CA ASN A 449 -16.08 -22.10 -9.89
C ASN A 449 -16.64 -23.31 -10.68
N VAL A 450 -16.90 -23.15 -11.98
CA VAL A 450 -17.23 -24.24 -12.88
C VAL A 450 -15.90 -24.84 -13.31
N PRO A 451 -15.61 -26.11 -12.96
CA PRO A 451 -14.56 -26.85 -13.64
C PRO A 451 -14.78 -26.71 -15.15
N SER A 452 -13.75 -26.34 -15.90
CA SER A 452 -13.74 -25.95 -17.34
C SER A 452 -14.58 -26.81 -18.31
N ASP A 453 -15.05 -27.98 -17.91
CA ASP A 453 -15.62 -29.02 -18.76
C ASP A 453 -17.14 -28.92 -18.99
N ASP A 454 -17.86 -28.05 -18.26
CA ASP A 454 -19.32 -27.90 -18.42
C ASP A 454 -19.71 -26.69 -19.31
N TYR A 455 -18.78 -25.78 -19.59
CA TYR A 455 -19.00 -24.64 -20.49
C TYR A 455 -19.18 -25.09 -21.95
N LEU A 456 -18.44 -26.11 -22.38
CA LEU A 456 -18.50 -26.66 -23.75
C LEU A 456 -19.76 -27.47 -24.08
N LYS A 457 -20.69 -27.64 -23.12
CA LYS A 457 -21.90 -28.46 -23.30
C LYS A 457 -23.20 -27.68 -23.37
N ARG A 458 -23.17 -26.35 -23.28
CA ARG A 458 -24.40 -25.53 -23.35
C ARG A 458 -24.71 -25.08 -24.78
N PRO A 459 -26.00 -25.08 -25.21
CA PRO A 459 -26.38 -24.85 -26.61
C PRO A 459 -26.03 -23.47 -27.19
N TRP A 460 -25.77 -22.46 -26.35
CA TRP A 460 -25.48 -21.08 -26.79
C TRP A 460 -23.97 -20.80 -26.98
N ALA A 461 -23.09 -21.64 -26.43
CA ALA A 461 -21.64 -21.54 -26.65
C ALA A 461 -21.22 -21.83 -28.12
N ALA A 462 -22.12 -22.44 -28.90
CA ALA A 462 -21.92 -22.65 -30.33
C ALA A 462 -22.24 -21.40 -31.17
N THR A 463 -22.88 -20.38 -30.61
CA THR A 463 -23.33 -19.20 -31.37
C THR A 463 -22.30 -18.07 -31.34
N ALA A 464 -21.53 -17.94 -30.24
CA ALA A 464 -20.50 -16.92 -30.10
C ALA A 464 -19.17 -17.22 -30.84
N ALA A 465 -19.00 -18.42 -31.40
CA ALA A 465 -17.78 -18.80 -32.15
C ALA A 465 -17.91 -18.62 -33.68
N THR A 466 -18.97 -17.95 -34.16
CA THR A 466 -19.23 -17.74 -35.60
C THR A 466 -19.63 -16.32 -35.99
N GLU A 467 -19.52 -15.36 -35.08
CA GLU A 467 -19.44 -13.92 -35.40
C GLU A 467 -18.07 -13.41 -34.98
#